data_AF-A0A853DJV1-F1
#
_entry.id   AF-A0A853DJV1-F1
#
_cell.length_a   1.000
_cell.length_b   1.000
_cell.length_c   1.000
_cell.angle_alpha   90.00
_cell.angle_beta   90.00
_cell.angle_gamma   90.00
#
_symmetry.space_group_name_H-M   'P 1'
#
loop_
_entity.id
_entity.type
_entity.pdbx_description
1 polymer ?
#
loop_
_entity_poly.entity_id
_entity_poly.type
_entity_poly.pdbx_seq_one_letter_code
_entity_poly.pdbx_strand_id
1 'polypeptide(L)'
;MSTVTSGTGQVAPAAPATPANLPLRKRPIDIFFLVIFSLFVVTCIISDAIPTLGIPQTATTTNILAQWNYTYSSQYDPLYQAEPLWLRFITGTSAFVYLPFYVLLIVCLVKGFNWIQLFAVIYATMIISLTAIPIFGVEFFGPVGERTPHPIIFLLYNGPYVLVPLLLLIRMRKPLPFTRRF
;
A
#
# COMPACT_ATOMS: atom_id res chain seq x y z
N MET A 1 -13.94 72.59 10.06
CA MET A 1 -14.46 71.25 10.40
C MET A 1 -13.78 70.27 9.46
N SER A 2 -12.68 69.66 9.90
CA SER A 2 -11.91 68.68 9.11
C SER A 2 -11.45 67.59 10.06
N THR A 3 -12.21 66.51 10.10
CA THR A 3 -11.85 65.28 10.80
C THR A 3 -10.80 64.55 9.98
N VAL A 4 -9.57 64.52 10.48
CA VAL A 4 -8.50 63.66 9.95
C VAL A 4 -8.69 62.29 10.59
N THR A 5 -9.22 61.33 9.83
CA THR A 5 -9.27 59.93 10.23
C THR A 5 -7.90 59.31 9.93
N SER A 6 -7.08 59.14 10.96
CA SER A 6 -5.83 58.39 10.91
C SER A 6 -6.14 56.91 10.69
N GLY A 7 -5.98 56.44 9.45
CA GLY A 7 -6.08 55.02 9.10
C GLY A 7 -4.94 54.25 9.76
N THR A 8 -5.25 53.46 10.77
CA THR A 8 -4.35 52.44 11.31
C THR A 8 -4.15 51.35 10.26
N GLY A 9 -3.10 51.50 9.45
CA GLY A 9 -2.59 50.47 8.54
C GLY A 9 -2.05 49.29 9.34
N GLN A 10 -2.94 48.48 9.87
CA GLN A 10 -2.61 47.23 10.54
C GLN A 10 -2.20 46.24 9.44
N VAL A 11 -0.90 46.15 9.16
CA VAL A 11 -0.34 45.16 8.23
C VAL A 11 -0.71 43.80 8.79
N ALA A 12 -1.56 43.07 8.05
CA ALA A 12 -1.95 41.71 8.43
C ALA A 12 -0.68 40.88 8.64
N PRO A 13 -0.55 40.11 9.74
CA PRO A 13 0.62 39.29 9.98
C PRO A 13 0.79 38.33 8.80
N ALA A 14 1.99 38.32 8.22
CA ALA A 14 2.33 37.43 7.13
C ALA A 14 1.99 35.98 7.53
N ALA A 15 1.27 35.28 6.65
CA ALA A 15 0.92 33.88 6.90
C ALA A 15 2.19 33.07 7.20
N PRO A 16 2.19 32.19 8.21
CA PRO A 16 3.36 31.40 8.57
C PRO A 16 3.82 30.59 7.35
N ALA A 17 5.11 30.73 7.01
CA ALA A 17 5.69 30.06 5.86
C ALA A 17 5.58 28.54 6.00
N THR A 18 5.13 27.85 4.94
CA THR A 18 5.08 26.38 4.91
C THR A 18 6.49 25.84 5.12
N PRO A 19 6.72 24.95 6.11
CA PRO A 19 8.03 24.41 6.37
C PRO A 19 8.57 23.66 5.14
N ALA A 20 9.86 23.83 4.86
CA ALA A 20 10.51 23.19 3.73
C ALA A 20 10.60 21.67 3.94
N ASN A 21 10.52 20.92 2.84
CA ASN A 21 10.69 19.47 2.87
C ASN A 21 12.14 19.08 3.16
N LEU A 22 12.32 18.02 3.94
CA LEU A 22 13.62 17.40 4.13
C LEU A 22 14.04 16.69 2.82
N PRO A 23 15.32 16.80 2.41
CA PRO A 23 15.82 16.01 1.28
C PRO A 23 15.69 14.51 1.57
N LEU A 24 15.50 13.68 0.55
CA LEU A 24 15.25 12.24 0.70
C LEU A 24 16.31 11.52 1.56
N ARG A 25 17.59 11.92 1.43
CA ARG A 25 18.70 11.40 2.25
C ARG A 25 18.53 11.62 3.76
N LYS A 26 17.72 12.61 4.18
CA LYS A 26 17.38 12.88 5.58
C LYS A 26 16.07 12.19 6.01
N ARG A 27 15.49 11.35 5.15
CA ARG A 27 14.23 10.61 5.34
C ARG A 27 14.46 9.10 5.10
N PRO A 28 15.25 8.39 5.92
CA PRO A 28 15.65 7.01 5.66
C PRO A 28 14.46 6.04 5.59
N ILE A 29 13.41 6.27 6.37
CA ILE A 29 12.18 5.48 6.28
C ILE A 29 11.46 5.65 4.94
N ASP A 30 11.56 6.82 4.30
CA ASP A 30 10.97 7.06 2.98
C ASP A 30 11.77 6.32 1.89
N ILE A 31 13.07 6.09 2.11
CA ILE A 31 13.90 5.22 1.26
C ILE A 31 13.47 3.76 1.43
N PHE A 32 13.24 3.31 2.66
CA PHE A 32 12.65 1.98 2.91
C PHE A 32 11.32 1.82 2.16
N PHE A 33 10.40 2.79 2.28
CA PHE A 33 9.14 2.77 1.54
C PHE A 33 9.35 2.75 0.03
N LEU A 34 10.27 3.57 -0.50
CA LEU A 34 10.59 3.58 -1.92
C LEU A 34 10.99 2.19 -2.42
N VAL A 35 11.90 1.52 -1.70
CA VAL A 35 12.39 0.18 -2.08
C VAL A 35 11.27 -0.85 -2.00
N ILE A 36 10.55 -0.91 -0.87
CA ILE A 36 9.55 -1.96 -0.65
C ILE A 36 8.31 -1.79 -1.55
N PHE A 37 7.85 -0.55 -1.79
CA PHE A 37 6.75 -0.32 -2.72
C PHE A 37 7.16 -0.55 -4.17
N SER A 38 8.45 -0.36 -4.52
CA SER A 38 8.95 -0.78 -5.84
C SER A 38 8.90 -2.29 -6.00
N LEU A 39 9.22 -3.04 -4.95
CA LEU A 39 9.06 -4.49 -4.94
C LEU A 39 7.57 -4.89 -5.01
N PHE A 40 6.69 -4.20 -4.29
CA PHE A 40 5.25 -4.46 -4.35
C PHE A 40 4.65 -4.24 -5.73
N VAL A 41 5.12 -3.26 -6.50
CA VAL A 41 4.71 -3.10 -7.91
C VAL A 41 4.99 -4.38 -8.70
N VAL A 42 6.19 -4.96 -8.55
CA VAL A 42 6.58 -6.18 -9.27
C VAL A 42 5.74 -7.37 -8.80
N THR A 43 5.61 -7.57 -7.49
CA THR A 43 4.87 -8.73 -6.95
C THR A 43 3.39 -8.65 -7.27
N CYS A 44 2.76 -7.47 -7.24
CA CYS A 44 1.35 -7.33 -7.59
C CYS A 44 1.07 -7.67 -9.06
N ILE A 45 1.99 -7.35 -9.97
CA ILE A 45 1.86 -7.75 -11.39
C ILE A 45 1.93 -9.27 -11.50
N ILE A 46 2.92 -9.88 -10.85
CA ILE A 46 3.20 -11.32 -10.98
C ILE A 46 2.10 -12.14 -10.32
N SER A 47 1.76 -11.81 -9.08
CA SER A 47 0.84 -12.59 -8.28
C SER A 47 -0.59 -12.19 -8.60
N ASP A 48 -1.00 -10.95 -8.34
CA ASP A 48 -2.42 -10.60 -8.28
C ASP A 48 -3.10 -10.48 -9.65
N ALA A 49 -2.36 -10.17 -10.72
CA ALA A 49 -2.95 -10.08 -12.06
C ALA A 49 -3.43 -11.45 -12.59
N ILE A 50 -2.75 -12.55 -12.22
CA ILE A 50 -3.06 -13.91 -12.69
C ILE A 50 -4.47 -14.36 -12.29
N PRO A 51 -4.85 -14.40 -10.99
CA PRO A 51 -6.19 -14.77 -10.59
C PRO A 51 -7.21 -13.72 -11.04
N THR A 52 -6.85 -12.43 -11.07
CA THR A 52 -7.80 -11.40 -11.54
C THR A 52 -8.24 -11.66 -12.97
N LEU A 53 -7.28 -11.94 -13.86
CA LEU A 53 -7.54 -12.23 -15.27
C LEU A 53 -8.09 -13.64 -15.50
N GLY A 54 -8.21 -14.46 -14.44
CA GLY A 54 -8.71 -15.84 -14.53
C GLY A 54 -7.76 -16.75 -15.29
N ILE A 55 -6.45 -16.47 -15.23
CA ILE A 55 -5.43 -17.28 -15.88
C ILE A 55 -5.27 -18.57 -15.06
N PRO A 56 -5.42 -19.77 -15.65
CA PRO A 56 -5.36 -21.02 -14.90
C PRO A 56 -4.03 -21.24 -14.17
N GLN A 57 -4.10 -21.42 -12.86
CA GLN A 57 -2.99 -21.78 -11.97
C GLN A 57 -2.94 -23.29 -11.73
N THR A 58 -2.39 -24.02 -12.70
CA THR A 58 -2.30 -25.49 -12.66
C THR A 58 -0.86 -25.96 -12.87
N ALA A 59 -0.57 -27.20 -12.48
CA ALA A 59 0.76 -27.81 -12.64
C ALA A 59 1.27 -27.87 -14.10
N THR A 60 0.35 -27.79 -15.06
CA THR A 60 0.62 -27.94 -16.49
C THR A 60 0.53 -26.61 -17.25
N THR A 61 0.39 -25.48 -16.56
CA THR A 61 0.28 -24.17 -17.22
C THR A 61 1.60 -23.81 -17.90
N THR A 62 1.54 -23.26 -19.12
CA THR A 62 2.72 -22.78 -19.84
C THR A 62 3.07 -21.33 -19.49
N ASN A 63 2.20 -20.64 -18.76
CA ASN A 63 2.45 -19.29 -18.28
C ASN A 63 3.36 -19.35 -17.03
N ILE A 64 4.57 -18.81 -17.17
CA ILE A 64 5.60 -18.84 -16.11
C ILE A 64 5.11 -18.19 -14.81
N LEU A 65 4.37 -17.07 -14.89
CA LEU A 65 3.87 -16.37 -13.71
C LEU A 65 2.76 -17.19 -13.01
N ALA A 66 1.87 -17.81 -13.78
CA ALA A 66 0.85 -18.70 -13.23
C ALA A 66 1.48 -19.96 -12.60
N GLN A 67 2.58 -20.47 -13.17
CA GLN A 67 3.33 -21.59 -12.60
C GLN A 67 4.00 -21.22 -11.26
N TRP A 68 4.53 -20.00 -11.13
CA TRP A 68 5.08 -19.51 -9.87
C TRP A 68 4.00 -19.38 -8.81
N ASN A 69 2.84 -18.82 -9.16
CA ASN A 69 1.69 -18.76 -8.27
C ASN A 69 1.28 -20.17 -7.83
N TYR A 70 1.09 -21.10 -8.77
CA TYR A 70 0.72 -22.49 -8.46
C TYR A 70 1.71 -23.17 -7.52
N THR A 71 3.02 -22.95 -7.72
CA THR A 71 4.07 -23.55 -6.88
C THR A 71 3.94 -23.11 -5.43
N TYR A 72 3.64 -21.82 -5.19
CA TYR A 72 3.40 -21.29 -3.85
C TYR A 72 2.04 -21.77 -3.29
N SER A 73 0.95 -21.57 -4.02
CA SER A 73 -0.40 -21.78 -3.51
C SER A 73 -0.75 -23.24 -3.26
N SER A 74 -0.24 -24.16 -4.09
CA SER A 74 -0.46 -25.60 -3.90
C SER A 74 0.11 -26.16 -2.60
N GLN A 75 1.05 -25.46 -1.96
CA GLN A 75 1.72 -25.92 -0.74
C GLN A 75 1.33 -25.08 0.49
N TYR A 76 1.14 -23.77 0.32
CA TYR A 76 1.09 -22.85 1.45
C TYR A 76 -0.20 -22.04 1.58
N ASP A 77 -0.98 -21.92 0.50
CA ASP A 77 -2.08 -20.95 0.40
C ASP A 77 -3.30 -21.56 -0.32
N PRO A 78 -4.10 -22.38 0.38
CA PRO A 78 -5.26 -23.05 -0.19
C PRO A 78 -6.31 -22.07 -0.70
N LEU A 79 -6.47 -20.92 -0.04
CA LEU A 79 -7.39 -19.88 -0.49
C LEU A 79 -7.00 -19.34 -1.86
N TYR A 80 -5.71 -19.02 -2.04
CA TYR A 80 -5.18 -18.54 -3.31
C TYR A 80 -5.21 -19.61 -4.40
N GLN A 81 -5.10 -20.89 -4.04
CA GLN A 81 -5.23 -22.01 -4.97
C GLN A 81 -6.69 -22.23 -5.42
N ALA A 82 -7.66 -22.06 -4.52
CA ALA A 82 -9.08 -22.22 -4.81
C ALA A 82 -9.67 -21.04 -5.60
N GLU A 83 -9.06 -19.85 -5.45
CA GLU A 83 -9.40 -18.64 -6.20
C GLU A 83 -10.92 -18.29 -6.22
N PRO A 84 -11.60 -18.23 -5.06
CA PRO A 84 -13.00 -17.88 -5.04
C PRO A 84 -13.22 -16.46 -5.57
N LEU A 85 -14.41 -16.20 -6.14
CA LEU A 85 -14.72 -14.93 -6.82
C LEU A 85 -14.43 -13.68 -5.96
N TRP A 86 -14.69 -13.74 -4.65
CA TRP A 86 -14.41 -12.62 -3.76
C TRP A 86 -12.92 -12.31 -3.65
N LEU A 87 -12.06 -13.32 -3.68
CA LEU A 87 -10.60 -13.15 -3.68
C LEU A 87 -10.15 -12.50 -4.98
N ARG A 88 -10.78 -12.83 -6.11
CA ARG A 88 -10.49 -12.21 -7.42
C ARG A 88 -10.80 -10.70 -7.43
N PHE A 89 -11.80 -10.24 -6.69
CA PHE A 89 -12.03 -8.80 -6.50
C PHE A 89 -10.90 -8.14 -5.68
N ILE A 90 -10.38 -8.84 -4.68
CA ILE A 90 -9.28 -8.33 -3.84
C ILE A 90 -7.97 -8.28 -4.62
N THR A 91 -7.59 -9.37 -5.29
CA THR A 91 -6.40 -9.40 -6.15
C THR A 91 -6.54 -8.42 -7.31
N GLY A 92 -7.76 -8.25 -7.87
CA GLY A 92 -8.00 -7.25 -8.90
C GLY A 92 -7.85 -5.82 -8.41
N THR A 93 -8.32 -5.53 -7.20
CA THR A 93 -8.09 -4.24 -6.55
C THR A 93 -6.58 -3.99 -6.38
N SER A 94 -5.83 -5.03 -5.99
CA SER A 94 -4.38 -4.93 -5.86
C SER A 94 -3.67 -4.65 -7.20
N ALA A 95 -3.96 -5.47 -8.21
CA ALA A 95 -3.34 -5.39 -9.53
C ALA A 95 -3.67 -4.09 -10.30
N PHE A 96 -4.86 -3.53 -10.12
CA PHE A 96 -5.35 -2.42 -10.95
C PHE A 96 -5.56 -1.11 -10.21
N VAL A 97 -5.74 -1.12 -8.89
CA VAL A 97 -5.94 0.10 -8.08
C VAL A 97 -4.70 0.41 -7.24
N TYR A 98 -4.18 -0.56 -6.52
CA TYR A 98 -3.02 -0.33 -5.65
C TYR A 98 -1.72 -0.16 -6.44
N LEU A 99 -1.56 -0.86 -7.56
CA LEU A 99 -0.38 -0.73 -8.40
C LEU A 99 -0.16 0.70 -8.93
N PRO A 100 -1.14 1.38 -9.57
CA PRO A 100 -0.97 2.79 -9.97
C PRO A 100 -0.67 3.70 -8.76
N PHE A 101 -1.31 3.43 -7.62
CA PHE A 101 -1.04 4.16 -6.39
C PHE A 101 0.42 3.98 -5.90
N TYR A 102 0.99 2.78 -5.97
CA TYR A 102 2.40 2.55 -5.59
C TYR A 102 3.36 3.35 -6.45
N VAL A 103 3.14 3.38 -7.77
CA VAL A 103 3.95 4.19 -8.69
C VAL A 103 3.87 5.67 -8.33
N LEU A 104 2.65 6.17 -8.08
CA LEU A 104 2.44 7.55 -7.66
C LEU A 104 3.10 7.86 -6.30
N LEU A 105 2.97 6.95 -5.34
CA LEU A 105 3.58 7.07 -4.02
C LEU A 105 5.11 7.17 -4.13
N ILE A 106 5.74 6.32 -4.95
CA ILE A 106 7.19 6.35 -5.20
C ILE A 106 7.62 7.72 -5.73
N VAL A 107 6.91 8.25 -6.75
CA VAL A 107 7.19 9.59 -7.30
C VAL A 107 7.07 10.67 -6.21
N CYS A 108 6.01 10.61 -5.41
CA CYS A 108 5.78 11.59 -4.34
C CYS A 108 6.82 11.49 -3.21
N LEU A 109 7.29 10.29 -2.87
CA LEU A 109 8.37 10.08 -1.88
C LEU A 109 9.67 10.73 -2.36
N VAL A 110 10.03 10.51 -3.63
CA VAL A 110 11.24 11.09 -4.25
C VAL A 110 11.15 12.61 -4.31
N LYS A 111 10.03 13.15 -4.81
CA LYS A 111 9.84 14.60 -5.02
C LYS A 111 9.45 15.37 -3.75
N GLY A 112 9.02 14.68 -2.70
CA GLY A 112 8.53 15.32 -1.47
C GLY A 112 7.13 15.93 -1.63
N PHE A 113 6.25 15.32 -2.43
CA PHE A 113 4.90 15.85 -2.65
C PHE A 113 3.95 15.48 -1.51
N ASN A 114 3.79 16.39 -0.53
CA ASN A 114 3.03 16.15 0.69
C ASN A 114 1.54 15.81 0.48
N TRP A 115 0.95 16.18 -0.66
CA TRP A 115 -0.46 15.89 -0.96
C TRP A 115 -0.77 14.39 -1.04
N ILE A 116 0.24 13.54 -1.25
CA ILE A 116 0.08 12.07 -1.23
C ILE A 116 -0.40 11.53 0.11
N GLN A 117 -0.28 12.32 1.18
CA GLN A 117 -0.61 11.94 2.55
C GLN A 117 -2.01 11.35 2.67
N LEU A 118 -3.03 12.03 2.15
CA LEU A 118 -4.42 11.56 2.28
C LEU A 118 -4.63 10.24 1.54
N PHE A 119 -4.13 10.14 0.30
CA PHE A 119 -4.22 8.94 -0.50
C PHE A 119 -3.49 7.75 0.14
N ALA A 120 -2.35 8.00 0.78
CA ALA A 120 -1.62 6.97 1.51
C ALA A 120 -2.37 6.46 2.75
N VAL A 121 -3.07 7.35 3.47
CA VAL A 121 -3.94 6.97 4.60
C VAL A 121 -5.12 6.13 4.09
N ILE A 122 -5.77 6.55 3.01
CA ILE A 122 -6.88 5.82 2.38
C ILE A 122 -6.41 4.43 1.95
N TYR A 123 -5.33 4.36 1.18
CA TYR A 123 -4.75 3.09 0.73
C TYR A 123 -4.44 2.16 1.91
N ALA A 124 -3.72 2.64 2.93
CA ALA A 124 -3.34 1.80 4.05
C ALA A 124 -4.56 1.26 4.80
N THR A 125 -5.59 2.09 4.97
CA THR A 125 -6.84 1.66 5.61
C THR A 125 -7.59 0.65 4.75
N MET A 126 -7.63 0.85 3.43
CA MET A 126 -8.28 -0.04 2.47
C MET A 126 -7.60 -1.41 2.44
N ILE A 127 -6.28 -1.47 2.29
CA ILE A 127 -5.58 -2.76 2.21
C ILE A 127 -5.69 -3.54 3.52
N ILE A 128 -5.69 -2.87 4.68
CA ILE A 128 -5.95 -3.55 5.95
C ILE A 128 -7.38 -4.10 6.00
N SER A 129 -8.36 -3.25 5.72
CA SER A 129 -9.78 -3.59 5.92
C SER A 129 -10.34 -4.53 4.87
N LEU A 130 -9.96 -4.36 3.61
CA LEU A 130 -10.52 -5.08 2.45
C LEU A 130 -9.67 -6.28 2.03
N THR A 131 -8.38 -6.30 2.35
CA THR A 131 -7.46 -7.36 1.92
C THR A 131 -6.96 -8.18 3.11
N ALA A 132 -6.30 -7.53 4.08
CA ALA A 132 -5.65 -8.23 5.16
C ALA A 132 -6.64 -8.97 6.06
N ILE A 133 -7.68 -8.28 6.56
CA ILE A 133 -8.64 -8.88 7.49
C ILE A 133 -9.37 -10.09 6.87
N PRO A 134 -9.96 -10.01 5.66
CA PRO A 134 -10.65 -11.17 5.07
C PRO A 134 -9.72 -12.35 4.78
N ILE A 135 -8.56 -12.11 4.16
CA ILE A 135 -7.62 -13.17 3.78
C ILE A 135 -7.06 -13.86 5.03
N PHE A 136 -6.55 -13.10 6.00
CA PHE A 136 -6.04 -13.68 7.25
C PHE A 136 -7.17 -14.32 8.06
N GLY A 137 -8.39 -13.79 7.99
CA GLY A 137 -9.58 -14.39 8.57
C GLY A 137 -9.78 -15.84 8.11
N VAL A 138 -9.77 -16.06 6.80
CA VAL A 138 -9.93 -17.41 6.22
C VAL A 138 -8.71 -18.27 6.52
N GLU A 139 -7.51 -17.74 6.31
CA GLU A 139 -6.27 -18.53 6.42
C GLU A 139 -5.98 -19.00 7.84
N PHE A 140 -6.36 -18.24 8.86
CA PHE A 140 -6.18 -18.63 10.27
C PHE A 140 -7.42 -19.29 10.90
N PHE A 141 -8.63 -18.90 10.47
CA PHE A 141 -9.86 -19.29 11.16
C PHE A 141 -10.89 -20.03 10.30
N GLY A 142 -10.69 -20.16 8.98
CA GLY A 142 -11.57 -20.85 8.04
C GLY A 142 -11.77 -22.35 8.32
N PRO A 143 -12.55 -23.10 7.55
CA PRO A 143 -12.67 -24.55 7.75
C PRO A 143 -11.37 -25.29 7.40
N VAL A 144 -11.25 -26.54 7.88
CA VAL A 144 -10.13 -27.43 7.52
C VAL A 144 -10.15 -27.65 6.01
N GLY A 145 -9.00 -27.41 5.36
CA GLY A 145 -8.87 -27.42 3.89
C GLY A 145 -8.79 -26.03 3.26
N GLU A 146 -9.33 -25.00 3.93
CA GLU A 146 -9.19 -23.59 3.51
C GLU A 146 -8.11 -22.85 4.30
N ARG A 147 -7.82 -23.28 5.54
CA ARG A 147 -6.72 -22.72 6.35
C ARG A 147 -5.34 -23.11 5.81
N THR A 148 -4.38 -22.21 5.93
CA THR A 148 -2.99 -22.48 5.60
C THR A 148 -2.46 -23.64 6.46
N PRO A 149 -1.86 -24.66 5.84
CA PRO A 149 -1.17 -25.72 6.59
C PRO A 149 0.16 -25.21 7.20
N HIS A 150 0.65 -24.05 6.75
CA HIS A 150 1.96 -23.50 7.12
C HIS A 150 1.88 -22.01 7.49
N PRO A 151 1.32 -21.67 8.67
CA PRO A 151 1.08 -20.28 9.06
C PRO A 151 2.31 -19.37 9.06
N ILE A 152 3.48 -19.92 9.41
CA ILE A 152 4.74 -19.15 9.42
C ILE A 152 5.16 -18.76 8.01
N ILE A 153 5.09 -19.70 7.05
CA ILE A 153 5.42 -19.42 5.66
C ILE A 153 4.40 -18.44 5.08
N PHE A 154 3.12 -18.65 5.34
CA PHE A 154 2.07 -17.71 4.96
C PHE A 154 2.35 -16.27 5.46
N LEU A 155 2.75 -16.12 6.72
CA LEU A 155 3.08 -14.81 7.29
C LEU A 155 4.34 -14.19 6.70
N LEU A 156 5.34 -14.98 6.31
CA LEU A 156 6.54 -14.46 5.65
C LEU A 156 6.24 -13.90 4.26
N TYR A 157 5.33 -14.54 3.52
CA TYR A 157 4.89 -14.07 2.21
C TYR A 157 3.91 -12.90 2.31
N ASN A 158 2.90 -13.00 3.18
CA ASN A 158 1.77 -12.06 3.21
C ASN A 158 1.89 -10.97 4.27
N GLY A 159 2.59 -11.23 5.38
CA GLY A 159 2.78 -10.28 6.48
C GLY A 159 3.35 -8.92 6.07
N PRO A 160 4.34 -8.84 5.15
CA PRO A 160 4.82 -7.56 4.65
C PRO A 160 3.72 -6.66 4.07
N TYR A 161 2.72 -7.22 3.38
CA TYR A 161 1.59 -6.46 2.80
C TYR A 161 0.62 -5.92 3.85
N VAL A 162 0.77 -6.31 5.13
CA VAL A 162 0.01 -5.75 6.25
C VAL A 162 0.86 -4.77 7.05
N LEU A 163 2.09 -5.19 7.40
CA LEU A 163 2.98 -4.40 8.24
C LEU A 163 3.47 -3.13 7.55
N VAL A 164 3.81 -3.19 6.26
CA VAL A 164 4.32 -2.03 5.52
C VAL A 164 3.24 -0.95 5.37
N PRO A 165 1.98 -1.25 4.99
CA PRO A 165 0.91 -0.26 4.99
C PRO A 165 0.60 0.33 6.37
N LEU A 166 0.67 -0.46 7.44
CA LEU A 166 0.55 0.07 8.81
C LEU A 166 1.66 1.07 9.14
N LEU A 167 2.91 0.76 8.78
CA LEU A 167 4.02 1.69 8.93
C LEU A 167 3.84 2.94 8.07
N LEU A 168 3.33 2.80 6.84
CA LEU A 168 3.01 3.92 5.97
C LEU A 168 1.91 4.80 6.58
N LEU A 169 0.87 4.19 7.17
CA LEU A 169 -0.19 4.92 7.87
C LEU A 169 0.39 5.76 9.01
N ILE A 170 1.28 5.16 9.81
CA ILE A 170 1.99 5.88 10.89
C ILE A 170 2.84 7.02 10.33
N ARG A 171 3.56 6.79 9.21
CA ARG A 171 4.36 7.81 8.53
C ARG A 171 3.51 9.02 8.12
N MET A 172 2.33 8.73 7.60
CA MET A 172 1.41 9.68 6.96
C MET A 172 0.33 10.21 7.90
N ARG A 173 0.36 9.86 9.20
CA ARG A 173 -0.66 10.26 10.20
C ARG A 173 -0.80 11.77 10.45
N LYS A 174 0.17 12.59 10.00
CA LYS A 174 0.17 14.05 10.17
C LYS A 174 0.32 14.75 8.81
N PRO A 175 -0.27 15.94 8.62
CA PRO A 175 -0.03 16.77 7.45
C PRO A 175 1.46 17.05 7.23
N LEU A 176 1.82 17.37 5.98
CA LEU A 176 3.19 17.68 5.57
C LEU A 176 4.21 16.61 6.02
N PRO A 177 4.00 15.32 5.67
CA PRO A 177 4.84 14.23 6.18
C PRO A 177 6.33 14.47 5.89
N PHE A 178 6.70 15.10 4.78
CA PHE A 178 8.08 15.21 4.34
C PHE A 178 8.88 16.36 4.96
N THR A 179 8.26 17.18 5.82
CA THR A 179 8.93 18.28 6.54
C THR A 179 9.53 17.82 7.87
N ARG A 180 9.26 16.57 8.28
CA ARG A 180 9.69 16.00 9.56
C ARG A 180 10.35 14.64 9.41
N ARG A 181 11.08 14.24 10.45
CA ARG A 181 11.52 12.85 10.65
C ARG A 181 10.31 11.99 11.10
N PHE A 182 10.47 10.67 11.02
CA PHE A 182 9.42 9.69 11.34
C PHE A 182 8.77 9.95 12.70
#